data_AF-A0A1G7KTL2-F1
#
_entry.id   AF-A0A1G7KTL2-F1
#
_cell.length_a   1.000
_cell.length_b   1.000
_cell.length_c   1.000
_cell.angle_alpha   90.00
_cell.angle_beta   90.00
_cell.angle_gamma   90.00
#
_symmetry.space_group_name_H-M   'P 1'
#
loop_
_entity.id
_entity.type
_entity.pdbx_description
1 polymer ?
#
loop_
_entity_poly.entity_id
_entity_poly.type
_entity_poly.pdbx_seq_one_letter_code
_entity_poly.pdbx_strand_id
1 'polypeptide(L)'
;MKNQRISLVCIITLAALFSCKKKDPEPDCGCDGPTVLILKNTRASHEGAGIFTFTHPVNLAKITAIACSPDSIWTKSASSDIPNYTIAGNLKKECFFGPTNMVVFPAIEITEIKKD
;
A
#
# COMPACT_ATOMS: atom_id res chain seq x y z
N MET A 1 12.44 -38.07 -64.05
CA MET A 1 12.59 -39.08 -62.97
C MET A 1 13.34 -38.45 -61.81
N LYS A 2 12.72 -38.41 -60.60
CA LYS A 2 13.31 -38.28 -59.23
C LYS A 2 14.30 -37.10 -58.99
N ASN A 3 14.25 -36.32 -57.91
CA ASN A 3 13.46 -36.32 -56.69
C ASN A 3 13.75 -34.99 -55.94
N GLN A 4 12.69 -34.32 -55.49
CA GLN A 4 12.45 -33.94 -54.09
C GLN A 4 13.67 -33.59 -53.20
N ARG A 5 13.83 -32.28 -52.90
CA ARG A 5 14.23 -31.80 -51.57
C ARG A 5 13.42 -30.56 -51.20
N ILE A 6 12.47 -30.78 -50.30
CA ILE A 6 11.73 -29.76 -49.55
C ILE A 6 12.77 -28.91 -48.81
N SER A 7 12.96 -27.65 -49.21
CA SER A 7 13.80 -26.70 -48.46
C SER A 7 12.88 -25.77 -47.68
N LEU A 8 12.72 -26.17 -46.42
CA LEU A 8 11.83 -25.67 -45.40
C LEU A 8 12.44 -24.40 -44.78
N VAL A 9 12.51 -23.30 -45.55
CA VAL A 9 13.11 -22.05 -45.07
C VAL A 9 12.29 -20.87 -45.58
N CYS A 10 11.68 -20.14 -44.63
CA CYS A 10 11.00 -18.82 -44.73
C CYS A 10 9.56 -18.78 -44.19
N ILE A 11 9.25 -19.54 -43.13
CA ILE A 11 8.10 -19.27 -42.25
C ILE A 11 8.62 -18.88 -40.87
N ILE A 12 9.42 -17.82 -40.76
CA ILE A 12 9.84 -17.26 -39.46
C ILE A 12 10.01 -15.74 -39.58
N THR A 13 8.95 -15.03 -39.99
CA THR A 13 8.90 -13.55 -39.92
C THR A 13 7.56 -13.03 -39.41
N LEU A 14 6.89 -13.80 -38.54
CA LEU A 14 5.66 -13.37 -37.86
C LEU A 14 5.71 -13.52 -36.33
N ALA A 15 6.90 -13.47 -35.73
CA ALA A 15 7.08 -13.59 -34.28
C ALA A 15 7.33 -12.24 -33.57
N ALA A 16 7.06 -11.10 -34.20
CA ALA A 16 7.39 -9.78 -33.66
C ALA A 16 6.23 -9.03 -32.96
N LEU A 17 5.06 -9.65 -32.74
CA LEU A 17 3.90 -8.98 -32.13
C LEU A 17 3.58 -9.34 -30.68
N PHE A 18 4.41 -10.16 -30.01
CA PHE A 18 4.18 -10.55 -28.60
C PHE A 18 5.21 -10.02 -27.59
N SER A 19 5.86 -8.88 -27.86
CA SER A 19 6.45 -8.09 -26.77
C SER A 19 5.36 -7.23 -26.11
N CYS A 20 4.39 -7.91 -25.50
CA CYS A 20 3.65 -7.32 -24.39
C CYS A 20 4.68 -7.04 -23.29
N LYS A 21 5.18 -5.81 -23.22
CA LYS A 21 5.77 -5.29 -21.99
C LYS A 21 4.67 -5.39 -20.94
N LYS A 22 4.70 -6.44 -20.12
CA LYS A 22 3.96 -6.44 -18.86
C LYS A 22 4.43 -5.17 -18.16
N LYS A 23 3.55 -4.18 -18.02
CA LYS A 23 3.76 -3.12 -17.04
C LYS A 23 4.05 -3.84 -15.74
N ASP A 24 5.12 -3.45 -15.05
CA ASP A 24 5.41 -4.00 -13.73
C ASP A 24 4.11 -4.02 -12.91
N PRO A 25 3.75 -5.14 -12.26
CA PRO A 25 2.53 -5.19 -11.48
C PRO A 25 2.60 -4.10 -10.42
N GLU A 26 1.56 -3.25 -10.39
CA GLU A 26 1.42 -2.27 -9.31
C GLU A 26 1.37 -3.02 -7.97
N PRO A 27 2.02 -2.48 -6.93
CA PRO A 27 2.02 -3.13 -5.62
C PRO A 27 0.59 -3.26 -5.07
N ASP A 28 0.26 -4.45 -4.58
CA ASP A 28 -1.10 -4.80 -4.16
C ASP A 28 -1.43 -4.43 -2.70
N CYS A 29 -0.44 -3.94 -1.92
CA CYS A 29 -0.56 -3.62 -0.50
C CYS A 29 0.56 -2.69 0.00
N GLY A 30 0.46 -2.20 1.23
CA GLY A 30 1.46 -1.33 1.86
C GLY A 30 1.37 0.11 1.37
N CYS A 31 2.44 0.88 1.51
CA CYS A 31 2.44 2.31 1.16
C CYS A 31 2.15 2.61 -0.31
N ASP A 32 2.66 1.75 -1.19
CA ASP A 32 2.44 1.83 -2.62
C ASP A 32 1.12 1.13 -3.04
N GLY A 33 0.44 0.46 -2.09
CA GLY A 33 -0.82 -0.22 -2.33
C GLY A 33 -2.00 0.73 -2.57
N PRO A 34 -3.16 0.18 -2.97
CA PRO A 34 -4.35 0.98 -3.18
C PRO A 34 -4.89 1.57 -1.86
N THR A 35 -5.48 2.76 -1.95
CA THR A 35 -6.21 3.38 -0.84
C THR A 35 -7.53 2.64 -0.61
N VAL A 36 -7.75 2.18 0.62
CA VAL A 36 -9.00 1.50 1.04
C VAL A 36 -9.92 2.41 1.82
N LEU A 37 -9.39 3.47 2.43
CA LEU A 37 -10.16 4.46 3.17
C LEU A 37 -9.47 5.83 3.12
N ILE A 38 -10.24 6.88 2.86
CA ILE A 38 -9.80 8.27 2.97
C ILE A 38 -10.19 8.80 4.34
N LEU A 39 -9.20 9.21 5.13
CA LEU A 39 -9.39 9.85 6.41
C LEU A 39 -9.44 11.36 6.24
N LYS A 40 -10.43 11.99 6.88
CA LYS A 40 -10.61 13.44 6.90
C LYS A 40 -10.76 13.88 8.35
N ASN A 41 -9.99 14.88 8.78
CA ASN A 41 -10.09 15.48 10.12
C ASN A 41 -10.19 14.43 11.26
N THR A 42 -9.37 13.38 11.18
CA THR A 42 -9.45 12.24 12.09
C THR A 42 -8.57 12.47 13.30
N ARG A 43 -9.15 12.38 14.51
CA ARG A 43 -8.40 12.44 15.76
C ARG A 43 -7.58 11.17 15.92
N ALA A 44 -6.28 11.31 16.13
CA ALA A 44 -5.34 10.21 16.25
C ALA A 44 -4.33 10.44 17.38
N SER A 45 -3.89 9.33 17.97
CA SER A 45 -2.82 9.27 18.96
C SER A 45 -1.55 8.78 18.25
N HIS A 46 -0.48 9.57 18.26
CA HIS A 46 0.82 9.11 17.76
C HIS A 46 1.54 8.31 18.85
N GLU A 47 1.82 7.02 18.62
CA GLU A 47 2.45 6.12 19.60
C GLU A 47 3.99 6.11 19.55
N GLY A 48 4.57 6.86 18.60
CA GLY A 48 5.98 6.85 18.26
C GLY A 48 6.28 6.02 17.01
N ALA A 49 7.46 6.20 16.43
CA ALA A 49 7.89 5.50 15.21
C ALA A 49 6.91 5.60 14.03
N GLY A 50 6.14 6.69 13.94
CA GLY A 50 5.12 6.89 12.91
C GLY A 50 3.86 6.05 13.09
N ILE A 51 3.67 5.40 14.24
CA ILE A 51 2.47 4.63 14.53
C ILE A 51 1.37 5.58 14.99
N PHE A 52 0.21 5.50 14.35
CA PHE A 52 -0.98 6.25 14.71
C PHE A 52 -2.13 5.32 15.04
N THR A 53 -2.86 5.67 16.10
CA THR A 53 -4.06 4.97 16.49
C THR A 53 -5.25 5.90 16.48
N PHE A 54 -6.33 5.48 15.84
CA PHE A 54 -7.54 6.28 15.65
C PHE A 54 -8.78 5.40 15.56
N THR A 55 -9.95 6.01 15.67
CA THR A 55 -11.23 5.34 15.49
C THR A 55 -11.64 5.38 14.02
N HIS A 56 -11.93 4.21 13.45
CA HIS A 56 -12.41 4.09 12.09
C HIS A 56 -13.75 4.83 11.93
N PRO A 57 -13.90 5.72 10.93
CA PRO A 57 -15.06 6.60 10.83
C PRO A 57 -16.40 5.88 10.55
N VAL A 58 -16.35 4.71 9.92
CA VAL A 58 -17.56 3.92 9.57
C VAL A 58 -17.94 2.90 10.65
N ASN A 59 -17.05 1.95 10.96
CA ASN A 59 -17.37 0.84 11.88
C ASN A 59 -16.97 1.10 13.34
N LEU A 60 -16.39 2.26 13.65
CA LEU A 60 -15.98 2.69 14.98
C LEU A 60 -14.93 1.80 15.67
N ALA A 61 -14.29 0.88 14.93
CA ALA A 61 -13.21 0.07 15.45
C ALA A 61 -11.95 0.91 15.68
N LYS A 62 -11.17 0.58 16.71
CA LYS A 62 -9.84 1.17 16.93
C LYS A 62 -8.87 0.56 15.92
N ILE A 63 -8.23 1.41 15.12
CA ILE A 63 -7.25 1.04 14.09
C ILE A 63 -5.89 1.57 14.51
N THR A 64 -4.86 0.74 14.35
CA THR A 64 -3.46 1.15 14.45
C THR A 64 -2.85 1.05 13.05
N ALA A 65 -2.26 2.14 12.58
CA ALA A 65 -1.65 2.24 11.26
C ALA A 65 -0.22 2.80 11.37
N ILE A 66 0.63 2.44 10.42
CA ILE A 66 2.00 2.96 10.32
C ILE A 66 2.11 3.99 9.19
N ALA A 67 2.66 5.16 9.50
CA ALA A 67 2.87 6.21 8.52
C ALA A 67 3.89 5.79 7.46
N CYS A 68 3.58 6.02 6.19
CA CYS A 68 4.48 5.75 5.07
C CYS A 68 5.74 6.61 5.06
N SER A 69 5.63 7.82 5.61
CA SER A 69 6.74 8.75 5.75
C SER A 69 6.71 9.30 7.16
N PRO A 70 7.28 8.56 8.14
CA PRO A 70 7.29 9.00 9.53
C PRO A 70 8.18 10.23 9.69
N ASP A 71 7.70 11.23 10.43
CA ASP A 71 8.48 12.40 10.79
C ASP A 71 8.97 12.30 12.24
N SER A 72 10.27 12.53 12.44
CA SER A 72 10.91 12.49 13.76
C SER A 72 10.46 13.63 14.68
N ILE A 73 9.86 14.70 14.15
CA ILE A 73 9.35 15.82 14.94
C ILE A 73 7.98 15.52 15.59
N TRP A 74 7.30 14.44 15.18
CA TRP A 74 6.00 14.10 15.74
C TRP A 74 6.11 13.67 17.19
N THR A 75 5.39 14.37 18.05
CA THR A 75 5.41 14.11 19.49
C THR A 75 4.61 12.85 19.79
N LYS A 76 5.16 11.95 20.59
CA LYS A 76 4.40 10.80 21.10
C LYS A 76 3.29 11.27 22.06
N SER A 77 2.11 10.68 21.96
CA SER A 77 1.02 10.91 22.90
C SER A 77 1.32 10.31 24.28
N ALA A 78 0.71 10.86 25.32
CA ALA A 78 0.77 10.29 26.66
C ALA A 78 0.16 8.89 26.75
N SER A 79 -0.85 8.59 25.91
CA SER A 79 -1.51 7.29 25.81
C SER A 79 -2.17 7.13 24.43
N SER A 80 -2.40 5.89 24.00
CA SER A 80 -3.13 5.58 22.76
C SER A 80 -4.60 6.04 22.80
N ASP A 81 -5.15 6.23 24.00
CA ASP A 81 -6.53 6.68 24.21
C ASP A 81 -6.66 8.21 24.27
N ILE A 82 -5.55 8.96 24.19
CA ILE A 82 -5.54 10.41 24.24
C ILE A 82 -5.04 10.94 22.89
N PRO A 83 -5.93 11.32 21.96
CA PRO A 83 -5.53 11.86 20.67
C PRO A 83 -4.82 13.19 20.82
N ASN A 84 -3.64 13.30 20.22
CA ASN A 84 -2.79 14.50 20.24
C ASN A 84 -2.60 15.11 18.83
N TYR A 85 -3.20 14.50 17.81
CA TYR A 85 -3.19 14.99 16.44
C TYR A 85 -4.57 14.88 15.80
N THR A 86 -4.82 15.81 14.88
CA THR A 86 -5.83 15.68 13.83
C THR A 86 -5.10 15.39 12.52
N ILE A 87 -5.41 14.26 11.88
CA ILE A 87 -4.80 13.80 10.64
C ILE A 87 -5.80 13.70 9.49
N ALA A 88 -5.32 13.92 8.27
CA ALA A 88 -5.98 13.52 7.03
C ALA A 88 -5.00 12.70 6.19
N GLY A 89 -5.52 11.77 5.41
CA GLY A 89 -4.67 10.90 4.62
C GLY A 89 -5.38 9.69 4.02
N ASN A 90 -4.58 8.85 3.38
CA ASN A 90 -5.02 7.65 2.69
C ASN A 90 -4.58 6.42 3.46
N LEU A 91 -5.53 5.73 4.08
CA LEU A 91 -5.28 4.40 4.64
C LEU A 91 -5.16 3.41 3.47
N LYS A 92 -4.03 2.72 3.42
CA LYS A 92 -3.68 1.80 2.35
C LYS A 92 -4.08 0.38 2.72
N LYS A 93 -4.27 -0.45 1.69
CA LYS A 93 -4.53 -1.88 1.87
C LYS A 93 -3.38 -2.55 2.64
N GLU A 94 -3.73 -3.31 3.67
CA GLU A 94 -2.76 -4.07 4.46
C GLU A 94 -2.13 -5.22 3.67
N CYS A 95 -0.89 -5.58 4.04
CA CYS A 95 -0.21 -6.73 3.46
C CYS A 95 -0.48 -7.98 4.31
N PHE A 96 -0.97 -9.05 3.68
CA PHE A 96 -1.19 -10.32 4.35
C PHE A 96 -0.09 -11.32 4.00
N PHE A 97 0.76 -11.68 4.97
CA PHE A 97 1.86 -12.62 4.78
C PHE A 97 1.54 -14.01 5.35
N GLY A 98 0.75 -14.79 4.62
CA GLY A 98 0.64 -16.24 4.80
C GLY A 98 0.19 -16.73 6.20
N PRO A 99 0.38 -18.02 6.52
CA PRO A 99 -0.24 -18.69 7.67
C PRO A 99 0.37 -18.29 9.03
N THR A 100 1.34 -17.38 9.06
CA THR A 100 2.06 -17.00 10.28
C THR A 100 1.33 -15.94 11.12
N ASN A 101 0.15 -15.46 10.70
CA ASN A 101 -0.69 -14.49 11.44
C ASN A 101 0.09 -13.26 11.97
N MET A 102 1.11 -12.81 11.24
CA MET A 102 1.79 -11.57 11.61
C MET A 102 0.84 -10.40 11.32
N VAL A 103 0.44 -9.68 12.37
CA VAL A 103 -0.35 -8.46 12.26
C VAL A 103 0.55 -7.39 11.66
N VAL A 104 0.46 -7.19 10.34
CA VAL A 104 1.04 -6.02 9.69
C VAL A 104 0.01 -4.92 9.78
N PHE A 105 0.29 -3.89 10.58
CA PHE A 105 -0.56 -2.72 10.63
C PHE A 105 -0.75 -2.14 9.22
N PRO A 106 -1.97 -1.73 8.82
CA PRO A 106 -2.16 -1.03 7.56
C PRO A 106 -1.25 0.20 7.50
N ALA A 107 -0.79 0.52 6.30
CA ALA A 107 -0.02 1.73 6.09
C ALA A 107 -0.95 2.93 5.92
N ILE A 108 -0.50 4.11 6.34
CA ILE A 108 -1.21 5.37 6.10
C ILE A 108 -0.27 6.39 5.45
N GLU A 109 -0.71 6.92 4.31
CA GLU A 109 -0.10 8.09 3.69
C GLU A 109 -0.77 9.34 4.28
N ILE A 110 -0.08 10.00 5.19
CA ILE A 110 -0.56 11.23 5.84
C ILE A 110 -0.37 12.39 4.87
N THR A 111 -1.47 13.03 4.47
CA THR A 111 -1.46 14.20 3.59
C THR A 111 -1.49 15.50 4.38
N GLU A 112 -2.13 15.49 5.55
CA GLU A 112 -2.17 16.63 6.47
C GLU A 112 -2.12 16.14 7.91
N ILE A 113 -1.38 16.87 8.75
CA ILE A 113 -1.28 16.59 10.19
C ILE A 113 -1.20 17.90 10.96
N LYS A 114 -2.04 18.01 11.99
CA LYS A 114 -2.07 19.15 12.90
C LYS A 114 -1.99 18.65 14.34
N LYS A 115 -1.06 19.20 15.11
CA LYS A 115 -0.99 18.96 16.55
C LYS A 115 -2.17 19.65 17.24
N ASP A 116 -2.85 18.91 18.10
CA ASP A 116 -3.97 19.42 18.90
C ASP A 116 -3.52 20.06 20.21
#